data_AF-T0Q4H3-F1
#
_entry.id   AF-T0Q4H3-F1
#
_cell.length_a   1.000
_cell.length_b   1.000
_cell.length_c   1.000
_cell.angle_alpha   90.00
_cell.angle_beta   90.00
_cell.angle_gamma   90.00
#
_symmetry.space_group_name_H-M   'P 1'
#
loop_
_entity.id
_entity.type
_entity.pdbx_description
1 polymer ?
#
loop_
_entity_poly.entity_id
_entity_poly.type
_entity_poly.pdbx_seq_one_letter_code
_entity_poly.pdbx_strand_id
1 'polypeptide(L)'
;MATRTANTMALRRVKRAKTEPTTIEALGSRVLLSLVPFLQPNDALNLSNASPALDAAMDKSVWRYVLLEQCGVKPTVLKPRSQLRKMVVGLVEKKTCSHCGRFDVRGPFTIKAENEHHGVKLCLTYKLKHHELHALPVRVAASGYYDYEAGEPRMKKMYNLQDVLDLVTRLRN
;
A
#
# COMPACT_ATOMS: atom_id res chain seq x y z
N MET A 1 -34.74 68.27 16.14
CA MET A 1 -35.32 67.07 15.50
C MET A 1 -34.51 66.78 14.25
N ALA A 2 -33.68 65.73 14.29
CA ALA A 2 -32.78 65.36 13.19
C ALA A 2 -33.28 64.08 12.53
N THR A 3 -33.64 64.16 11.25
CA THR A 3 -34.05 63.03 10.41
C THR A 3 -32.83 62.37 9.78
N ARG A 4 -32.66 61.08 10.08
CA ARG A 4 -31.50 60.26 9.72
C ARG A 4 -31.76 59.61 8.35
N THR A 5 -30.99 59.99 7.34
CA THR A 5 -31.07 59.42 5.98
C THR A 5 -30.44 58.03 5.97
N ALA A 6 -31.23 56.99 5.67
CA ALA A 6 -30.74 55.62 5.51
C ALA A 6 -30.37 55.38 4.04
N ASN A 7 -29.07 55.37 3.74
CA ASN A 7 -28.54 54.91 2.46
C ASN A 7 -28.45 53.38 2.47
N THR A 8 -29.42 52.71 1.86
CA THR A 8 -29.40 51.26 1.64
C THR A 8 -28.50 50.97 0.43
N MET A 9 -27.24 50.59 0.68
CA MET A 9 -26.38 50.03 -0.37
C MET A 9 -26.93 48.64 -0.77
N ALA A 10 -27.54 48.57 -1.95
CA ALA A 10 -27.90 47.30 -2.57
C ALA A 10 -26.61 46.52 -2.92
N LEU A 11 -26.28 45.51 -2.10
CA LEU A 11 -25.26 44.52 -2.42
C LEU A 11 -25.67 43.78 -3.69
N ARG A 12 -24.95 44.03 -4.79
CA ARG A 12 -25.12 43.31 -6.04
C ARG A 12 -24.85 41.82 -5.79
N ARG A 13 -25.90 41.00 -5.96
CA ARG A 13 -25.82 39.54 -5.92
C ARG A 13 -24.94 39.07 -7.08
N VAL A 14 -23.67 38.75 -6.79
CA VAL A 14 -22.79 38.07 -7.74
C VAL A 14 -23.43 36.72 -8.05
N LYS A 15 -23.93 36.56 -9.28
CA LYS A 15 -24.40 35.27 -9.79
C LYS A 15 -23.18 34.35 -9.82
N ARG A 16 -23.08 33.47 -8.82
CA ARG A 16 -22.11 32.37 -8.81
C ARG A 16 -22.40 31.52 -10.04
N ALA A 17 -21.47 31.50 -11.00
CA ALA A 17 -21.55 30.59 -12.13
C ALA A 17 -21.68 29.17 -11.59
N LYS A 18 -22.67 28.42 -12.09
CA LYS A 18 -22.89 27.02 -11.77
C LYS A 18 -21.75 26.24 -12.45
N THR A 19 -20.63 26.10 -11.76
CA THR A 19 -19.55 25.21 -12.18
C THR A 19 -20.10 23.80 -12.00
N GLU A 20 -20.40 23.12 -13.11
CA GLU A 20 -20.70 21.70 -13.05
C GLU A 20 -19.49 21.00 -12.39
N PRO A 21 -19.73 20.08 -11.43
CA PRO A 21 -18.64 19.36 -10.80
C PRO A 21 -17.93 18.56 -11.89
N THR A 22 -16.72 18.99 -12.24
CA THR A 22 -15.83 18.22 -13.10
C THR A 22 -15.57 16.91 -12.36
N THR A 23 -16.13 15.82 -12.87
CA THR A 23 -15.95 14.50 -12.26
C THR A 23 -14.46 14.17 -12.22
N ILE A 24 -14.02 13.47 -11.18
CA ILE A 24 -12.61 13.02 -11.05
C ILE A 24 -12.15 12.23 -12.29
N GLU A 25 -13.08 11.59 -12.99
CA GLU A 25 -12.85 10.85 -14.23
C GLU A 25 -12.50 11.75 -15.44
N ALA A 26 -12.82 13.04 -15.38
CA ALA A 26 -12.40 14.04 -16.36
C ALA A 26 -11.02 14.64 -16.06
N LEU A 27 -10.35 14.20 -14.97
CA LEU A 27 -8.99 14.58 -14.68
C LEU A 27 -8.04 13.93 -15.70
N GLY A 28 -7.50 14.74 -16.60
CA GLY A 28 -6.48 14.28 -17.54
C GLY A 28 -5.18 13.85 -16.85
N SER A 29 -4.31 13.15 -17.58
CA SER A 29 -3.04 12.59 -17.07
C SER A 29 -2.15 13.61 -16.38
N ARG A 30 -2.20 14.89 -16.77
CA ARG A 30 -1.45 15.99 -16.13
C ARG A 30 -1.84 16.23 -14.67
N VAL A 31 -3.14 16.15 -14.35
CA VAL A 31 -3.60 16.31 -12.96
C VAL A 31 -3.26 15.07 -12.16
N LEU A 32 -3.43 13.89 -12.74
CA LEU A 32 -3.04 12.62 -12.10
C LEU A 32 -1.53 12.59 -11.79
N LEU A 33 -0.67 13.07 -12.68
CA LEU A 33 0.76 13.22 -12.42
C LEU A 33 1.07 14.15 -11.24
N SER A 34 0.17 15.09 -10.93
CA SER A 34 0.31 15.98 -9.77
C SER A 34 -0.22 15.35 -8.47
N LEU A 35 -1.17 14.42 -8.57
CA LEU A 35 -1.77 13.72 -7.42
C LEU A 35 -1.00 12.46 -7.01
N VAL A 36 -0.52 11.70 -8.00
CA VAL A 36 0.17 10.43 -7.81
C VAL A 36 1.34 10.51 -6.83
N PRO A 37 2.19 11.56 -6.79
CA PRO A 37 3.26 11.68 -5.79
C PRO A 37 2.81 11.52 -4.33
N PHE A 38 1.54 11.81 -4.04
CA PHE A 38 0.95 11.69 -2.69
C PHE A 38 0.34 10.31 -2.41
N LEU A 39 0.26 9.44 -3.41
CA LEU A 39 -0.29 8.09 -3.31
C LEU A 39 0.81 7.05 -3.10
N GLN A 40 0.54 6.00 -2.32
CA GLN A 40 1.38 4.80 -2.39
C GLN A 40 1.09 4.04 -3.70
N PRO A 41 2.01 3.18 -4.16
CA PRO A 41 1.76 2.34 -5.34
C PRO A 41 0.45 1.52 -5.26
N ASN A 42 0.07 1.06 -4.06
CA ASN A 42 -1.21 0.36 -3.84
C ASN A 42 -2.40 1.28 -4.09
N ASP A 43 -2.34 2.51 -3.60
CA ASP A 43 -3.42 3.49 -3.76
C ASP A 43 -3.56 3.91 -5.21
N ALA A 44 -2.44 4.07 -5.93
CA ALA A 44 -2.44 4.34 -7.36
C ALA A 44 -3.09 3.20 -8.17
N LEU A 45 -2.82 1.94 -7.81
CA LEU A 45 -3.50 0.79 -8.41
C LEU A 45 -4.99 0.76 -8.07
N ASN A 46 -5.36 1.03 -6.82
CA ASN A 46 -6.76 1.08 -6.39
C ASN A 46 -7.51 2.20 -7.12
N LEU A 47 -6.89 3.35 -7.33
CA LEU A 47 -7.46 4.46 -8.09
C LEU A 47 -7.72 4.05 -9.55
N SER A 48 -6.77 3.40 -10.21
CA SER A 48 -6.96 2.89 -11.57
C SER A 48 -8.01 1.77 -11.64
N ASN A 49 -8.09 0.91 -10.63
CA ASN A 49 -9.12 -0.14 -10.55
C ASN A 49 -10.52 0.42 -10.25
N ALA A 50 -10.64 1.65 -9.74
CA ALA A 50 -11.92 2.21 -9.33
C ALA A 50 -12.85 2.47 -10.52
N SER A 51 -12.33 2.82 -11.69
CA SER A 51 -13.13 2.92 -12.91
C SER A 51 -12.30 2.78 -14.20
N PRO A 52 -12.91 2.32 -15.32
CA PRO A 52 -12.23 2.26 -16.62
C PRO A 52 -11.74 3.63 -17.12
N ALA A 53 -12.45 4.71 -16.77
CA ALA A 53 -12.05 6.07 -17.14
C ALA A 53 -10.76 6.47 -16.43
N LEU A 54 -10.63 6.16 -15.14
CA LEU A 54 -9.40 6.40 -14.37
C LEU A 54 -8.25 5.49 -14.84
N ASP A 55 -8.52 4.23 -15.19
CA ASP A 55 -7.51 3.35 -15.77
C ASP A 55 -6.96 3.92 -17.10
N ALA A 56 -7.85 4.42 -17.96
CA ALA A 56 -7.47 5.04 -19.23
C ALA A 56 -6.73 6.38 -19.04
N ALA A 57 -7.11 7.17 -18.02
CA ALA A 57 -6.46 8.44 -17.71
C ALA A 57 -5.07 8.26 -17.06
N MET A 58 -4.87 7.17 -16.32
CA MET A 58 -3.55 6.74 -15.83
C MET A 58 -2.72 6.13 -16.97
N ASP A 59 -2.22 7.00 -17.83
CA ASP A 59 -1.46 6.59 -19.02
C ASP A 59 -0.04 6.08 -18.68
N LYS A 60 0.73 5.80 -19.75
CA LYS A 60 2.11 5.32 -19.64
C LYS A 60 3.01 6.26 -18.85
N SER A 61 2.80 7.58 -18.91
CA SER A 61 3.62 8.56 -18.19
C SER A 61 3.38 8.46 -16.68
N VAL A 62 2.12 8.31 -16.26
CA VAL A 62 1.73 8.10 -14.87
C VAL A 62 2.34 6.81 -14.32
N TRP A 63 2.15 5.68 -15.01
CA TRP A 63 2.71 4.40 -14.54
C TRP A 63 4.24 4.37 -14.56
N ARG A 64 4.87 5.10 -15.49
CA ARG A 64 6.33 5.25 -15.49
C ARG A 64 6.79 5.99 -14.25
N TYR A 65 6.12 7.07 -13.86
CA TYR A 65 6.41 7.78 -12.62
C TYR A 65 6.28 6.87 -11.40
N VAL A 66 5.14 6.16 -11.25
CA VAL A 66 4.93 5.21 -10.14
C VAL A 66 6.05 4.17 -10.08
N LEU A 67 6.42 3.60 -11.22
CA LEU A 67 7.44 2.56 -11.28
C LEU A 67 8.85 3.06 -10.88
N LEU A 68 9.24 4.23 -11.37
CA LEU A 68 10.59 4.76 -11.17
C LEU A 68 10.73 5.44 -9.80
N GLU A 69 9.81 6.34 -9.48
CA GLU A 69 9.91 7.21 -8.30
C GLU A 69 9.37 6.52 -7.05
N GLN A 70 8.25 5.81 -7.15
CA GLN A 70 7.58 5.23 -5.97
C GLN A 70 7.98 3.79 -5.72
N CYS A 71 8.15 2.98 -6.77
CA CYS A 71 8.60 1.59 -6.63
C CYS A 71 10.13 1.46 -6.58
N GLY A 72 10.88 2.54 -6.84
CA GLY A 72 12.33 2.61 -6.78
C GLY A 72 13.05 1.76 -7.83
N VAL A 73 12.40 1.46 -8.96
CA VAL A 73 13.01 0.67 -10.03
C VAL A 73 13.95 1.55 -10.84
N LYS A 74 15.19 1.08 -11.05
CA LYS A 74 16.20 1.76 -11.88
C LYS A 74 16.53 0.92 -13.12
N PRO A 75 15.67 0.89 -14.14
CA PRO A 75 15.90 0.09 -15.32
C PRO A 75 16.97 0.75 -16.19
N THR A 76 17.93 -0.04 -16.68
CA THR A 76 18.93 0.45 -17.66
C THR A 76 18.25 0.85 -18.98
N VAL A 77 17.23 0.10 -19.40
CA VAL A 77 16.39 0.41 -20.56
C VAL A 77 14.95 0.00 -20.26
N LEU A 78 13.99 0.87 -20.56
CA LEU A 78 12.58 0.56 -20.44
C LEU A 78 11.94 0.46 -21.83
N LYS A 79 11.59 -0.75 -22.25
CA LYS A 79 11.08 -1.02 -23.61
C LYS A 79 9.78 -0.25 -23.89
N PRO A 80 9.55 0.26 -25.11
CA PRO A 80 8.35 1.02 -25.44
C PRO A 80 7.02 0.28 -25.21
N ARG A 81 7.01 -1.05 -25.39
CA ARG A 81 5.83 -1.92 -25.23
C ARG A 81 5.74 -2.57 -23.84
N SER A 82 6.53 -2.13 -22.87
CA SER A 82 6.46 -2.65 -21.50
C SER A 82 5.10 -2.37 -20.87
N GLN A 83 4.50 -3.39 -20.27
CA GLN A 83 3.24 -3.32 -19.53
C GLN A 83 3.50 -2.75 -18.11
N LEU A 84 3.71 -1.42 -18.02
CA LEU A 84 4.16 -0.77 -16.79
C LEU A 84 3.26 -1.02 -15.59
N ARG A 85 1.94 -0.90 -15.78
CA ARG A 85 0.94 -1.20 -14.75
C ARG A 85 1.09 -2.61 -14.20
N LYS A 86 1.26 -3.62 -15.08
CA LYS A 86 1.47 -5.02 -14.66
C LYS A 86 2.76 -5.19 -13.85
N MET A 87 3.82 -4.46 -14.19
CA MET A 87 5.05 -4.46 -13.40
C MET A 87 4.83 -3.85 -12.02
N VAL A 88 4.06 -2.76 -11.92
CA VAL A 88 3.68 -2.15 -10.63
C VAL A 88 2.86 -3.13 -9.80
N VAL A 89 1.86 -3.81 -10.38
CA VAL A 89 1.08 -4.88 -9.70
C VAL A 89 2.01 -5.94 -9.10
N GLY A 90 2.91 -6.50 -9.91
CA GLY A 90 3.83 -7.53 -9.42
C GLY A 90 4.81 -7.04 -8.35
N LEU A 91 5.17 -5.75 -8.35
CA LEU A 91 5.99 -5.16 -7.29
C LEU A 91 5.18 -4.96 -6.02
N VAL A 92 3.95 -4.49 -6.14
CA VAL A 92 3.00 -4.31 -5.04
C VAL A 92 2.76 -5.62 -4.31
N GLU A 93 2.46 -6.71 -5.01
CA GLU A 93 2.26 -8.04 -4.42
C GLU A 93 3.52 -8.55 -3.69
N LYS A 94 4.70 -8.21 -4.22
CA LYS A 94 5.98 -8.64 -3.64
C LYS A 94 6.40 -7.80 -2.44
N LYS A 95 6.10 -6.50 -2.46
CA LYS A 95 6.67 -5.50 -1.54
C LYS A 95 5.68 -4.91 -0.53
N THR A 96 4.44 -5.40 -0.51
CA THR A 96 3.43 -4.99 0.47
C THR A 96 3.51 -5.83 1.74
N CYS A 97 3.40 -5.16 2.88
CA CYS A 97 3.25 -5.78 4.19
C CYS A 97 1.86 -6.44 4.33
N SER A 98 1.84 -7.72 4.68
CA SER A 98 0.61 -8.51 4.91
C SER A 98 -0.20 -8.01 6.10
N HIS A 99 0.41 -7.32 7.07
CA HIS A 99 -0.28 -6.83 8.26
C HIS A 99 -0.95 -5.47 8.04
N CYS A 100 -0.21 -4.46 7.54
CA CYS A 100 -0.72 -3.09 7.45
C CYS A 100 -0.97 -2.60 6.01
N GLY A 101 -0.75 -3.44 5.00
CA GLY A 101 -0.95 -3.05 3.58
C GLY A 101 0.05 -2.02 3.05
N ARG A 102 1.03 -1.60 3.86
CA ARG A 102 2.03 -0.60 3.48
C ARG A 102 3.02 -1.18 2.47
N PHE A 103 3.26 -0.45 1.39
CA PHE A 103 4.31 -0.73 0.42
C PHE A 103 5.68 -0.30 0.96
N ASP A 104 6.68 -1.18 0.87
CA ASP A 104 8.06 -0.88 1.23
C ASP A 104 8.98 -1.00 0.01
N VAL A 105 9.59 0.11 -0.42
CA VAL A 105 10.51 0.15 -1.57
C VAL A 105 11.68 -0.83 -1.41
N ARG A 106 12.20 -0.98 -0.19
CA ARG A 106 13.32 -1.90 0.10
C ARG A 106 12.85 -3.36 0.17
N GLY A 107 11.55 -3.56 0.27
CA GLY A 107 10.92 -4.86 0.43
C GLY A 107 10.67 -5.20 1.90
N PRO A 108 9.58 -5.93 2.18
CA PRO A 108 9.22 -6.34 3.52
C PRO A 108 10.18 -7.40 4.06
N PHE A 109 10.24 -7.49 5.38
CA PHE A 109 10.83 -8.61 6.08
C PHE A 109 9.94 -9.85 5.92
N THR A 110 10.52 -10.96 5.46
CA THR A 110 9.82 -12.26 5.41
C THR A 110 10.17 -13.07 6.65
N ILE A 111 9.15 -13.56 7.36
CA ILE A 111 9.35 -14.51 8.46
C ILE A 111 9.90 -15.81 7.86
N LYS A 112 11.11 -16.18 8.29
CA LYS A 112 11.79 -17.42 7.86
C LYS A 112 11.74 -18.54 8.90
N ALA A 113 11.01 -18.36 10.00
CA ALA A 113 10.87 -19.39 11.00
C ALA A 113 10.06 -20.58 10.44
N GLU A 114 10.38 -21.80 10.86
CA GLU A 114 9.62 -23.00 10.52
C GLU A 114 8.32 -23.10 11.34
N ASN A 115 7.45 -22.11 11.17
CA ASN A 115 6.14 -22.02 11.80
C ASN A 115 5.07 -21.71 10.75
N GLU A 116 3.81 -21.62 11.17
CA GLU A 116 2.68 -21.28 10.28
C GLU A 116 2.82 -19.91 9.59
N HIS A 117 3.60 -19.00 10.18
CA HIS A 117 3.84 -17.65 9.64
C HIS A 117 5.00 -17.62 8.66
N HIS A 118 5.58 -18.77 8.31
CA HIS A 118 6.62 -18.84 7.29
C HIS A 118 6.14 -18.18 5.99
N GLY A 119 6.94 -17.26 5.45
CA GLY A 119 6.61 -16.55 4.21
C GLY A 119 5.76 -15.29 4.41
N VAL A 120 5.22 -15.03 5.61
CA VAL A 120 4.50 -13.79 5.91
C VAL A 120 5.45 -12.59 5.76
N LYS A 121 4.98 -11.57 5.04
CA LYS A 121 5.73 -10.34 4.73
C LYS A 121 5.30 -9.23 5.69
N LEU A 122 6.21 -8.70 6.49
CA LEU A 122 5.96 -7.61 7.42
C LEU A 122 6.85 -6.40 7.12
N CYS A 123 6.51 -5.22 7.61
CA CYS A 123 7.43 -4.08 7.50
C CYS A 123 8.77 -4.38 8.18
N LEU A 124 9.84 -3.72 7.75
CA LEU A 124 11.19 -3.93 8.31
C LEU A 124 11.27 -3.66 9.83
N THR A 125 10.37 -2.83 10.36
CA THR A 125 10.22 -2.60 11.81
C THR A 125 9.87 -3.87 12.59
N TYR A 126 9.16 -4.81 11.95
CA TYR A 126 8.79 -6.13 12.50
C TYR A 126 9.86 -7.20 12.30
N LYS A 127 11.09 -6.82 11.93
CA LYS A 127 12.20 -7.76 11.88
C LYS A 127 12.50 -8.28 13.29
N LEU A 128 12.09 -9.53 13.52
CA LEU A 128 12.40 -10.29 14.73
C LEU A 128 13.57 -11.23 14.48
N LYS A 129 14.43 -11.37 15.48
CA LYS A 129 15.41 -12.44 15.58
C LYS A 129 14.71 -13.70 16.10
N HIS A 130 15.18 -14.87 15.67
CA HIS A 130 14.54 -16.14 16.06
C HIS A 130 14.43 -16.31 17.57
N HIS A 131 15.47 -15.92 18.33
CA HIS A 131 15.45 -16.01 19.79
C HIS A 131 14.42 -15.10 20.47
N GLU A 132 14.03 -13.98 19.84
CA GLU A 132 13.02 -13.08 20.40
C GLU A 132 11.65 -13.78 20.45
N LEU A 133 11.36 -14.70 19.53
CA LEU A 133 10.12 -15.48 19.51
C LEU A 133 10.02 -16.49 20.66
N HIS A 134 11.13 -16.91 21.27
CA HIS A 134 11.11 -17.87 22.38
C HIS A 134 10.44 -17.32 23.65
N ALA A 135 10.29 -16.00 23.75
CA ALA A 135 9.58 -15.36 24.85
C ALA A 135 8.05 -15.51 24.76
N LEU A 136 7.52 -15.97 23.61
CA LEU A 136 6.09 -16.09 23.38
C LEU A 136 5.56 -17.48 23.72
N PRO A 137 4.31 -17.58 24.22
CA PRO A 137 3.64 -18.86 24.36
C PRO A 137 3.53 -19.53 22.99
N VAL A 138 3.79 -20.84 22.96
CA VAL A 138 3.84 -21.63 21.73
C VAL A 138 2.89 -22.82 21.83
N ARG A 139 2.13 -23.06 20.77
CA ARG A 139 1.41 -24.32 20.57
C ARG A 139 2.26 -25.21 19.66
N VAL A 140 2.23 -26.51 19.87
CA VAL A 140 2.92 -27.46 18.99
C VAL A 140 1.87 -28.18 18.18
N ALA A 141 2.01 -28.17 16.86
CA ALA A 141 1.09 -28.84 15.94
C ALA A 141 1.85 -29.72 14.95
N ALA A 142 1.24 -30.84 14.59
CA ALA A 142 1.75 -31.69 13.52
C ALA A 142 1.76 -30.91 12.19
N SER A 143 2.93 -30.84 11.55
CA SER A 143 3.08 -30.39 10.18
C SER A 143 2.46 -31.42 9.25
N GLY A 144 1.81 -30.98 8.17
CA GLY A 144 1.33 -31.87 7.09
C GLY A 144 2.44 -32.56 6.29
N TYR A 145 3.71 -32.37 6.69
CA TYR A 145 4.87 -33.05 6.12
C TYR A 145 5.34 -34.12 7.10
N TYR A 146 5.30 -35.38 6.64
CA TYR A 146 5.83 -36.52 7.35
C TYR A 146 7.34 -36.56 7.21
N ASP A 147 8.04 -36.93 8.28
CA ASP A 147 9.42 -37.34 8.15
C ASP A 147 9.43 -38.79 7.64
N TYR A 148 9.77 -38.97 6.37
CA TYR A 148 9.76 -40.28 5.71
C TYR A 148 10.71 -41.28 6.39
N GLU A 149 11.71 -40.80 7.15
CA GLU A 149 12.65 -41.66 7.88
C GLU A 149 12.14 -42.07 9.28
N ALA A 150 11.35 -41.22 9.94
CA ALA A 150 10.88 -41.47 11.31
C ALA A 150 9.45 -42.01 11.40
N GLY A 151 8.65 -41.90 10.33
CA GLY A 151 7.23 -42.29 10.33
C GLY A 151 6.32 -41.39 11.17
N GLU A 152 6.88 -40.37 11.83
CA GLU A 152 6.16 -39.41 12.65
C GLU A 152 5.97 -38.07 11.93
N PRO A 153 4.83 -37.37 12.15
CA PRO A 153 4.62 -36.04 11.61
C PRO A 153 5.58 -35.05 12.27
N ARG A 154 6.28 -34.23 11.47
CA ARG A 154 7.16 -33.19 12.00
C ARG A 154 6.37 -32.22 12.87
N MET A 155 6.79 -32.02 14.10
CA MET A 155 6.15 -31.06 15.00
C MET A 155 6.63 -29.64 14.70
N LYS A 156 5.71 -28.70 14.49
CA LYS A 156 6.00 -27.28 14.30
C LYS A 156 5.48 -26.43 15.46
N LYS A 157 6.27 -25.42 15.79
CA LYS A 157 5.89 -24.37 16.73
C LYS A 157 4.92 -23.41 16.07
N MET A 158 3.80 -23.14 16.73
CA MET A 158 2.72 -22.26 16.31
C MET A 158 2.66 -21.10 17.29
N TYR A 159 2.82 -19.88 16.79
CA TYR A 159 2.79 -18.66 17.59
C TYR A 159 1.56 -17.88 17.20
N ASN A 160 0.84 -17.28 18.15
CA ASN A 160 -0.22 -16.36 17.77
C ASN A 160 0.38 -15.14 17.05
N LEU A 161 -0.13 -14.82 15.86
CA LEU A 161 0.35 -13.67 15.09
C LEU A 161 0.24 -12.36 15.88
N GLN A 162 -0.84 -12.18 16.64
CA GLN A 162 -1.03 -10.98 17.45
C GLN A 162 0.07 -10.85 18.53
N ASP A 163 0.38 -11.95 19.22
CA ASP A 163 1.45 -11.96 20.23
C ASP A 163 2.81 -11.61 19.62
N VAL A 164 3.07 -12.07 18.39
CA VAL A 164 4.28 -11.74 17.61
C VAL A 164 4.33 -10.25 17.27
N LEU A 165 3.22 -9.67 16.85
CA LEU A 165 3.12 -8.23 16.53
C LEU A 165 3.26 -7.37 17.80
N ASP A 166 2.64 -7.78 18.90
CA ASP A 166 2.73 -7.10 20.19
C ASP A 166 4.15 -7.18 20.77
N LEU A 167 4.85 -8.30 20.58
CA LEU A 167 6.27 -8.42 20.92
C LEU A 167 7.14 -7.45 20.12
N VAL A 168 6.94 -7.34 18.80
CA VAL A 168 7.67 -6.34 17.99
C VAL A 168 7.46 -4.95 18.56
N THR A 169 6.21 -4.60 18.85
CA THR A 169 5.85 -3.28 19.37
C THR A 169 6.56 -3.01 20.70
N ARG A 170 6.65 -4.01 21.58
CA ARG A 170 7.39 -3.92 22.85
C ARG A 170 8.91 -3.81 22.68
N LEU A 171 9.51 -4.47 21.70
CA LEU A 171 10.97 -4.47 21.49
C LEU A 171 11.50 -3.26 20.70
N ARG A 172 10.60 -2.42 20.18
CA ARG A 172 10.92 -1.31 19.27
C ARG A 172 10.41 0.04 19.76
N ASN A 173 9.70 0.07 20.89
CA ASN A 173 9.39 1.26 21.68
C ASN A 173 10.34 1.36 22.87
#